data_AF-W5SLK8-F1
#
_entry.id   AF-W5SLK8-F1
#
_cell.length_a   1.000
_cell.length_b   1.000
_cell.length_c   1.000
_cell.angle_alpha   90.00
_cell.angle_beta   90.00
_cell.angle_gamma   90.00
#
_symmetry.space_group_name_H-M   'P 1'
#
loop_
_entity.id
_entity.type
_entity.pdbx_description
1 polymer ?
#
loop_
_entity_poly.entity_id
_entity_poly.type
_entity_poly.pdbx_seq_one_letter_code
_entity_poly.pdbx_strand_id
1 'polypeptide(L)'
;MALCSAWIDLNSAYSNFFREIKKGNRTQGFPKYKSKKNRQTFRTNNQKNSIRIENDYIKLPEIGFVKLALHRKIKSNEVIKNVVVEKDTDDKYYISVAVECLDVKNNDKTKCNKKEIVGIDMSMRHFLVSSEGEKINHPKYLLITKK
;
A
#
# COMPACT_ATOMS: atom_id res chain seq x y z
N MET A 1 20.15 -4.34 1.97
CA MET A 1 19.25 -3.25 2.49
C MET A 1 17.94 -3.74 3.13
N ALA A 2 17.75 -5.06 3.17
CA ALA A 2 16.69 -5.74 3.88
C ALA A 2 16.53 -5.34 5.36
N LEU A 3 17.68 -5.35 6.05
CA LEU A 3 17.79 -5.20 7.48
C LEU A 3 17.31 -3.84 7.98
N CYS A 4 17.61 -2.78 7.24
CA CYS A 4 17.20 -1.42 7.60
C CYS A 4 15.68 -1.29 7.67
N SER A 5 14.95 -1.90 6.72
CA SER A 5 13.49 -1.88 6.73
C SER A 5 12.92 -2.63 7.94
N ALA A 6 13.51 -3.79 8.30
CA ALA A 6 13.09 -4.54 9.47
C ALA A 6 13.32 -3.75 10.78
N TRP A 7 14.41 -3.00 10.87
CA TRP A 7 14.66 -2.10 12.02
C TRP A 7 13.64 -0.97 12.10
N ILE A 8 13.29 -0.34 10.98
CA ILE A 8 12.27 0.72 10.92
C ILE A 8 10.92 0.17 11.39
N ASP A 9 10.52 -1.01 10.90
CA ASP A 9 9.26 -1.65 11.27
C ASP A 9 9.22 -1.98 12.77
N LEU A 10 10.33 -2.49 13.32
CA LEU A 10 10.48 -2.78 14.76
C LEU A 10 10.34 -1.50 15.59
N ASN A 11 11.10 -0.45 15.24
CA ASN A 11 11.07 0.82 15.95
C ASN A 11 9.67 1.44 15.92
N SER A 12 8.98 1.36 14.78
CA SER A 12 7.59 1.82 14.65
C SER A 12 6.65 1.01 15.55
N ALA A 13 6.77 -0.32 15.58
CA ALA A 13 5.93 -1.18 16.41
C ALA A 13 6.06 -0.86 17.91
N TYR A 14 7.29 -0.68 18.40
CA TYR A 14 7.53 -0.27 19.79
C TYR A 14 7.05 1.14 20.10
N SER A 15 7.32 2.11 19.20
CA SER A 15 6.82 3.48 19.35
C SER A 15 5.30 3.52 19.44
N ASN A 16 4.61 2.72 18.64
CA ASN A 16 3.16 2.58 18.67
C ASN A 16 2.70 1.93 19.97
N PHE A 17 3.35 0.85 20.41
CA PHE A 17 3.04 0.17 21.67
C PHE A 17 3.07 1.13 22.86
N PHE A 18 4.18 1.84 23.07
CA PHE A 18 4.32 2.77 24.19
C PHE A 18 3.34 3.96 24.10
N ARG A 19 3.07 4.45 22.89
CA ARG A 19 2.08 5.51 22.67
C ARG A 19 0.68 5.08 23.10
N GLU A 20 0.26 3.86 22.78
CA GLU A 20 -1.08 3.36 23.14
C GLU A 20 -1.19 3.04 24.64
N ILE A 21 -0.12 2.52 25.26
CA ILE A 21 -0.07 2.35 26.72
C ILE A 21 -0.22 3.70 27.43
N LYS A 22 0.45 4.76 26.94
CA LYS A 22 0.34 6.12 27.50
C LYS A 22 -1.07 6.71 27.37
N LYS A 23 -1.82 6.33 26.32
CA LYS A 23 -3.24 6.72 26.13
C LYS A 23 -4.21 5.94 27.03
N GLY A 24 -3.72 4.99 27.82
CA GLY A 24 -4.55 4.16 28.70
C GLY A 24 -5.13 2.91 28.04
N ASN A 25 -4.70 2.55 26.82
CA ASN A 25 -5.16 1.33 26.17
C ASN A 25 -4.45 0.10 26.76
N ARG A 26 -5.09 -0.54 27.75
CA ARG A 26 -4.58 -1.74 28.44
C ARG A 26 -4.66 -3.04 27.62
N THR A 27 -5.36 -3.02 26.48
CA THR A 27 -5.49 -4.20 25.61
C THR A 27 -4.38 -4.31 24.57
N GLN A 28 -3.52 -3.30 24.48
CA GLN A 28 -2.41 -3.29 23.53
C GLN A 28 -1.38 -4.36 23.93
N GLY A 29 -1.25 -5.39 23.11
CA GLY A 29 -0.22 -6.43 23.27
C GLY A 29 1.18 -5.95 22.88
N PHE A 30 2.20 -6.56 23.47
CA PHE A 30 3.60 -6.31 23.14
C PHE A 30 3.90 -6.70 21.68
N PRO A 31 4.75 -5.95 20.94
CA PRO A 31 5.19 -6.33 19.61
C PRO A 31 5.78 -7.75 19.59
N LYS A 32 5.39 -8.56 18.60
CA LYS A 32 5.84 -9.95 18.47
C LYS A 32 6.78 -10.10 17.27
N TYR A 33 7.75 -10.99 17.38
CA TYR A 33 8.61 -11.37 16.26
C TYR A 33 7.80 -12.06 15.15
N LYS A 34 8.25 -11.90 13.90
CA LYS A 34 7.67 -12.61 12.76
C LYS A 34 7.87 -14.13 12.93
N SER A 35 6.80 -14.90 12.77
CA SER A 35 6.85 -16.36 12.79
C SER A 35 7.29 -16.91 11.44
N LYS A 36 8.06 -18.01 11.44
CA LYS A 36 8.38 -18.77 10.22
C LYS A 36 7.23 -19.65 9.73
N LYS A 37 6.25 -19.96 10.60
CA LYS A 37 5.13 -20.87 10.32
C LYS A 37 3.94 -20.19 9.63
N ASN A 38 3.99 -18.88 9.46
CA ASN A 38 2.93 -18.09 8.86
C ASN A 38 3.53 -17.27 7.71
N ARG A 39 2.67 -16.50 7.02
CA ARG A 39 3.02 -15.56 5.96
C ARG A 39 4.32 -14.80 6.23
N GLN A 40 5.28 -14.95 5.34
CA GLN A 40 6.62 -14.35 5.48
C GLN A 40 6.75 -13.18 4.52
N THR A 41 7.18 -12.03 5.04
CA THR A 41 7.32 -10.82 4.21
C THR A 41 8.71 -10.22 4.34
N PHE A 42 9.25 -9.84 3.20
CA PHE A 42 10.51 -9.16 3.06
C PHE A 42 10.33 -7.87 2.26
N ARG A 43 10.75 -6.73 2.83
CA ARG A 43 10.63 -5.41 2.19
C ARG A 43 12.02 -4.85 1.87
N THR A 44 12.16 -4.33 0.66
CA THR A 44 13.38 -3.66 0.20
C THR A 44 13.03 -2.34 -0.49
N ASN A 45 13.84 -1.31 -0.23
CA ASN A 45 13.64 0.02 -0.81
C ASN A 45 14.51 0.17 -2.06
N ASN A 46 14.00 0.88 -3.07
CA ASN A 46 14.75 1.18 -4.26
C ASN A 46 15.76 2.29 -3.98
N GLN A 47 17.04 1.94 -3.97
CA GLN A 47 18.14 2.91 -3.89
C GLN A 47 18.93 2.87 -5.20
N LYS A 48 19.10 4.02 -5.85
CA LYS A 48 19.92 4.17 -7.07
C LYS A 48 19.66 3.08 -8.12
N ASN A 49 18.38 2.80 -8.41
CA ASN A 49 17.96 1.81 -9.41
C ASN A 49 18.36 0.34 -9.09
N SER A 50 18.52 0.03 -7.80
CA SER A 50 18.76 -1.35 -7.33
C SER A 50 17.55 -2.26 -7.53
N ILE A 51 16.36 -1.68 -7.62
CA ILE A 51 15.13 -2.36 -8.04
C ILE A 51 14.72 -1.82 -9.40
N ARG A 52 14.61 -2.70 -10.39
CA ARG A 52 14.15 -2.38 -11.75
C ARG A 52 13.45 -3.55 -12.39
N ILE A 53 12.58 -3.28 -13.35
CA ILE A 53 11.84 -4.28 -14.10
C ILE A 53 12.33 -4.27 -15.54
N GLU A 54 12.76 -5.42 -16.05
CA GLU A 54 13.32 -5.61 -17.39
C GLU A 54 12.78 -6.92 -17.97
N ASN A 55 12.10 -6.88 -19.13
CA ASN A 55 11.66 -8.06 -19.89
C ASN A 55 10.94 -9.14 -19.05
N ASP A 56 9.95 -8.75 -18.23
CA ASP A 56 9.22 -9.64 -17.30
C ASP A 56 10.05 -10.21 -16.14
N TYR A 57 11.22 -9.64 -15.89
CA TYR A 57 12.01 -9.90 -14.68
C TYR A 57 12.04 -8.66 -13.79
N ILE A 58 12.05 -8.89 -12.48
CA ILE A 58 12.35 -7.87 -11.49
C ILE A 58 13.73 -8.14 -10.90
N LYS A 59 14.60 -7.14 -10.94
CA LYS A 59 15.87 -7.14 -10.21
C LYS A 59 15.59 -6.75 -8.77
N LEU A 60 15.96 -7.62 -7.84
CA LEU A 60 15.92 -7.34 -6.41
C LEU A 60 17.35 -7.22 -5.85
N PRO A 61 17.59 -6.35 -4.85
CA PRO A 61 18.86 -6.30 -4.14
C PRO A 61 19.17 -7.67 -3.53
N GLU A 62 20.43 -8.12 -3.63
CA GLU A 62 20.95 -9.38 -3.09
C GLU A 62 20.44 -10.67 -3.78
N ILE A 63 19.21 -10.69 -4.30
CA ILE A 63 18.61 -11.87 -4.97
C ILE A 63 18.92 -11.91 -6.48
N GLY A 64 19.00 -10.75 -7.13
CA GLY A 64 19.19 -10.66 -8.58
C GLY A 64 17.85 -10.66 -9.35
N PHE A 65 17.86 -11.21 -10.57
CA PHE A 65 16.70 -11.19 -11.46
C PHE A 65 15.74 -12.34 -11.14
N VAL A 66 14.47 -12.00 -10.94
CA VAL A 66 13.39 -12.95 -10.65
C VAL A 66 12.29 -12.77 -11.69
N LYS A 67 11.82 -13.87 -12.28
CA LYS A 67 10.71 -13.83 -13.24
C LYS A 67 9.43 -13.37 -12.54
N LEU A 68 8.71 -12.44 -13.16
CA LEU A 68 7.53 -11.80 -12.61
C LEU A 68 6.37 -11.86 -13.62
N ALA A 69 5.19 -12.21 -13.15
CA ALA A 69 3.95 -12.03 -13.90
C ALA A 69 3.33 -10.67 -13.53
N LEU A 70 3.55 -9.65 -14.37
CA LEU A 70 3.06 -8.30 -14.12
C LEU A 70 1.57 -8.16 -14.44
N HIS A 71 0.78 -7.83 -13.42
CA HIS A 71 -0.63 -7.48 -13.62
C HIS A 71 -0.82 -6.15 -14.37
N ARG A 72 0.09 -5.18 -14.17
CA ARG A 72 0.05 -3.86 -14.81
C ARG A 72 1.46 -3.43 -15.20
N LYS A 73 1.59 -2.82 -16.38
CA LYS A 73 2.84 -2.18 -16.83
C LYS A 73 3.05 -0.87 -16.07
N ILE A 74 4.26 -0.65 -15.58
CA ILE A 74 4.66 0.60 -14.93
C ILE A 74 4.86 1.65 -16.01
N LYS A 75 4.21 2.81 -15.85
CA LYS A 75 4.29 3.93 -16.80
C LYS A 75 5.60 4.70 -16.63
N SER A 76 5.99 5.46 -17.65
CA SER A 76 7.23 6.26 -17.62
C SER A 76 7.24 7.36 -16.56
N ASN A 77 6.06 7.82 -16.13
CA ASN A 77 5.87 8.81 -15.07
C ASN A 77 5.75 8.19 -13.67
N GLU A 78 5.90 6.87 -13.54
CA GLU A 78 5.82 6.14 -12.27
C GLU A 78 7.22 5.66 -11.86
N VAL A 79 7.66 6.02 -10.64
CA VAL A 79 8.97 5.64 -10.09
C VAL A 79 8.80 4.62 -8.98
N ILE A 80 9.49 3.47 -9.08
CA ILE A 80 9.45 2.43 -8.06
C ILE A 80 10.15 2.92 -6.77
N LYS A 81 9.43 2.92 -5.65
CA LYS A 81 9.94 3.33 -4.33
C LYS A 81 10.42 2.16 -3.50
N ASN A 82 9.62 1.11 -3.42
CA ASN A 82 9.97 -0.09 -2.67
C ASN A 82 9.23 -1.31 -3.24
N VAL A 83 9.69 -2.47 -2.82
CA VAL A 83 9.07 -3.75 -3.15
C VAL A 83 8.91 -4.57 -1.87
N VAL A 84 7.77 -5.23 -1.75
CA VAL A 84 7.51 -6.23 -0.72
C VAL A 84 7.34 -7.58 -1.41
N VAL A 85 8.21 -8.52 -1.06
CA VAL A 85 8.06 -9.92 -1.44
C VAL A 85 7.36 -10.64 -0.30
N GLU A 86 6.30 -11.35 -0.62
CA GLU A 86 5.49 -12.11 0.31
C GLU A 86 5.49 -13.57 -0.08
N LYS A 87 5.67 -14.45 0.90
CA LYS A 87 5.45 -15.88 0.79
C LYS A 87 4.20 -16.23 1.57
N ASP A 88 3.20 -16.73 0.87
CA ASP A 88 1.93 -17.15 1.45
C ASP A 88 2.02 -18.55 2.06
N THR A 89 1.01 -18.99 2.81
CA THR A 89 0.95 -20.34 3.41
C THR A 89 0.90 -21.45 2.39
N ASP A 90 0.43 -21.16 1.17
CA ASP A 90 0.38 -22.08 0.04
C ASP A 90 1.72 -22.21 -0.72
N ASP A 91 2.82 -21.73 -0.13
CA ASP A 91 4.17 -21.73 -0.72
C ASP A 91 4.32 -20.86 -1.99
N LYS A 92 3.30 -20.05 -2.31
CA LYS A 92 3.31 -19.12 -3.44
C LYS A 92 3.96 -17.79 -3.07
N TYR A 93 4.66 -17.21 -4.03
CA TYR A 93 5.33 -15.92 -3.88
C TYR A 93 4.57 -14.83 -4.61
N TYR A 94 4.36 -13.71 -3.92
CA TYR A 94 3.74 -12.51 -4.45
C TYR A 94 4.67 -11.31 -4.29
N ILE A 95 4.62 -10.40 -5.25
CA ILE A 95 5.47 -9.20 -5.27
C ILE A 95 4.57 -7.97 -5.38
N SER A 96 4.62 -7.15 -4.34
CA SER A 96 3.93 -5.87 -4.29
C SER A 96 4.94 -4.74 -4.57
N VAL A 97 4.70 -3.99 -5.64
CA VAL A 97 5.57 -2.88 -6.06
C VAL A 97 4.90 -1.55 -5.72
N ALA A 98 5.50 -0.77 -4.84
CA ALA A 98 5.02 0.58 -4.55
C ALA A 98 5.67 1.57 -5.52
N VAL A 99 4.84 2.32 -6.25
CA VAL A 99 5.26 3.33 -7.22
C VAL A 99 4.79 4.72 -6.78
N GLU A 100 5.62 5.72 -7.04
CA GLU A 100 5.28 7.14 -6.90
C GLU A 100 4.99 7.71 -8.28
N CYS A 101 3.82 8.33 -8.45
CA CYS A 101 3.44 8.98 -9.70
C CYS A 101 3.96 10.42 -9.69
N LEU A 102 4.75 10.79 -10.70
CA LEU A 102 5.34 12.13 -10.84
C LEU A 102 4.40 13.13 -11.54
N ASP A 103 3.17 12.75 -11.88
CA ASP A 103 2.22 13.65 -12.55
C ASP A 103 1.90 14.86 -11.67
N VAL A 104 2.41 16.03 -12.09
CA VAL A 104 2.24 17.33 -11.44
C VAL A 104 0.77 17.76 -11.36
N LYS A 105 -0.09 17.24 -12.24
CA LYS A 105 -1.53 17.58 -12.29
C LYS A 105 -2.28 17.30 -10.99
N ASN A 106 -1.79 16.40 -10.13
CA ASN A 106 -2.39 16.12 -8.82
C ASN A 106 -1.71 16.89 -7.66
N ASN A 107 -0.55 17.51 -7.89
CA ASN A 107 0.23 18.22 -6.87
C ASN A 107 -0.02 19.73 -6.86
N ASP A 108 -0.71 20.26 -7.88
CA ASP A 108 -1.39 21.54 -7.74
C ASP A 108 -2.46 21.36 -6.66
N LYS A 109 -2.10 21.70 -5.42
CA LYS A 109 -3.07 22.04 -4.38
C LYS A 109 -3.91 23.16 -4.98
N THR A 110 -5.02 22.76 -5.60
CA THR A 110 -5.95 23.61 -6.32
C THR A 110 -6.13 24.88 -5.51
N LYS A 111 -5.90 26.05 -6.13
CA LYS A 111 -6.39 27.32 -5.60
C LYS A 111 -7.84 27.07 -5.22
N CYS A 112 -8.11 27.02 -3.92
CA CYS A 112 -9.42 26.61 -3.43
C CYS A 112 -10.37 27.76 -3.72
N ASN A 113 -11.03 27.72 -4.88
CA ASN A 113 -12.11 28.63 -5.20
C ASN A 113 -13.23 28.30 -4.22
N LYS A 114 -13.42 29.16 -3.20
CA LYS A 114 -14.49 28.99 -2.21
C LYS A 114 -15.90 28.87 -2.83
N LYS A 115 -16.06 29.22 -4.11
CA LYS A 115 -17.30 29.10 -4.88
C LYS A 115 -17.57 27.69 -5.43
N GLU A 116 -16.60 26.77 -5.40
CA GLU A 116 -16.68 25.40 -5.93
C GLU A 116 -16.55 24.35 -4.81
N ILE A 117 -17.08 24.66 -3.62
CA ILE A 117 -17.08 23.71 -2.50
C ILE A 117 -18.26 22.76 -2.69
N VAL A 118 -17.96 21.50 -2.98
CA VAL A 118 -18.94 20.42 -3.08
C VAL A 118 -18.90 19.57 -1.82
N GLY A 119 -20.03 19.43 -1.15
CA GLY A 119 -20.20 18.48 -0.05
C GLY A 119 -20.41 17.07 -0.61
N ILE A 120 -19.60 16.11 -0.18
CA ILE A 120 -19.73 14.70 -0.56
C ILE A 120 -20.17 13.93 0.67
N ASP A 121 -21.27 13.21 0.56
CA ASP A 121 -21.80 12.32 1.61
C ASP A 121 -22.07 10.91 1.06
N MET A 122 -22.14 9.93 1.96
CA MET A 122 -22.47 8.54 1.65
C MET A 122 -23.79 8.16 2.32
N SER A 123 -24.69 7.53 1.56
CA SER A 123 -25.99 7.06 2.06
C SER A 123 -26.12 5.54 1.93
N MET A 124 -26.95 4.91 2.76
CA MET A 124 -27.29 3.49 2.58
C MET A 124 -27.82 3.16 1.17
N ARG A 125 -28.51 4.11 0.52
CA ARG A 125 -29.08 3.90 -0.83
C ARG A 125 -28.11 4.26 -1.96
N HIS A 126 -27.18 5.18 -1.73
CA HIS A 126 -26.32 5.77 -2.76
C HIS A 126 -24.87 5.80 -2.26
N PHE A 127 -23.94 5.31 -3.08
CA PHE A 127 -22.52 5.28 -2.77
C PHE A 127 -21.94 6.69 -2.58
N LEU A 128 -22.40 7.64 -3.38
CA LEU A 128 -21.98 9.03 -3.33
C LEU A 128 -23.18 9.93 -3.58
N VAL A 129 -23.34 10.95 -2.73
CA VAL A 129 -24.29 12.05 -2.89
C VAL A 129 -23.53 13.36 -2.82
N SER A 130 -23.61 14.14 -3.87
CA SER A 130 -23.07 15.50 -3.95
C SER A 130 -24.10 16.52 -3.47
N SER A 131 -23.67 17.63 -2.87
CA SER A 131 -24.51 18.80 -2.60
C SER A 131 -25.10 19.42 -3.88
N GLU A 132 -24.52 19.14 -5.04
CA GLU A 132 -25.03 19.55 -6.36
C GLU A 132 -26.14 18.63 -6.87
N GLY A 133 -26.51 17.59 -6.11
CA GLY A 133 -27.59 16.67 -6.45
C GLY A 133 -27.16 15.44 -7.25
N GLU A 134 -25.88 15.31 -7.62
CA GLU A 134 -25.35 14.09 -8.23
C GLU A 134 -25.44 12.92 -7.25
N LYS A 135 -25.97 11.79 -7.73
CA LYS A 135 -26.15 10.57 -6.93
C LYS A 135 -25.62 9.38 -7.70
N ILE A 136 -24.62 8.72 -7.13
CA ILE A 136 -24.08 7.46 -7.67
C ILE A 136 -24.69 6.31 -6.86
N ASN A 137 -25.37 5.40 -7.56
CA ASN A 137 -25.98 4.23 -6.92
C ASN A 137 -24.93 3.28 -6.35
N HIS A 138 -25.30 2.59 -5.27
CA HIS A 138 -24.43 1.57 -4.69
C HIS A 138 -24.15 0.46 -5.71
N PRO A 139 -22.87 0.13 -6.01
CA PRO A 139 -22.52 -0.96 -6.92
C PRO A 139 -22.85 -2.31 -6.26
N LYS A 140 -24.11 -2.75 -6.40
CA LYS A 140 -24.64 -3.98 -5.78
C LYS A 140 -23.89 -5.26 -6.19
N TYR A 141 -23.18 -5.25 -7.31
CA TYR A 141 -22.36 -6.38 -7.76
C TYR A 141 -21.13 -6.63 -6.86
N LEU A 142 -20.69 -5.67 -6.05
CA LEU A 142 -19.63 -5.85 -5.05
C LEU A 142 -20.13 -6.56 -3.77
N LEU A 143 -21.45 -6.62 -3.56
CA LEU A 143 -22.06 -7.28 -2.40
C LEU A 143 -22.26 -8.79 -2.60
N ILE A 144 -21.81 -9.35 -3.73
CA ILE A 144 -21.89 -10.79 -3.99
C ILE A 144 -20.86 -11.50 -3.11
N THR A 145 -21.23 -11.80 -1.88
CA THR A 145 -20.58 -12.85 -1.10
C THR A 145 -21.01 -14.18 -1.71
N LYS A 146 -20.14 -14.82 -2.48
CA LYS A 146 -20.34 -16.24 -2.82
C LYS A 146 -20.37 -17.00 -1.49
N LYS A 147 -21.56 -17.49 -1.12
CA LYS A 147 -21.73 -18.49 -0.06
C LYS A 147 -21.14 -19.82 -0.52
#